data_AF-X8H9S6-F1
#
_entry.id   AF-X8H9S6-F1
#
_cell.length_a   1.000
_cell.length_b   1.000
_cell.length_c   1.000
_cell.angle_alpha   90.00
_cell.angle_beta   90.00
_cell.angle_gamma   90.00
#
_symmetry.space_group_name_H-M   'P 1'
#
loop_
_entity.id
_entity.type
_entity.pdbx_description
1 polymer ?
#
loop_
_entity_poly.entity_id
_entity_poly.type
_entity_poly.pdbx_seq_one_letter_code
_entity_poly.pdbx_strand_id
1 'polypeptide(L)'
;MITPRNSSYEKDIEQLSKAGIKVIVVTGWDNAHMPEQIERLGKIFGNEKGAKKLIEFYNKNLNEVKKRVAKIKNKKTIYWEYGEPYTTAIPGTSNDGWVNMMRVAGGINIFDDPTIKGKTIDPEKILLEDLDLIMKTTSGVAYKNTGVYTAPSQEECKNIMNEMINRSGWKDLKAVKNKNVYITTGFCAGGLGKLIGVMYTAKWLYPEEMKDINPDKVFEEWMAMQGVKAPKGHVYKLK
;
A
#
# COMPACT_ATOMS: atom_id res chain seq x y z
N MET A 1 -8.07 25.06 -5.35
CA MET A 1 -8.01 23.68 -5.90
C MET A 1 -6.96 22.87 -5.15
N ILE A 2 -7.21 21.59 -4.91
CA ILE A 2 -6.19 20.64 -4.44
C ILE A 2 -5.86 19.70 -5.61
N THR A 3 -4.57 19.52 -5.91
CA THR A 3 -4.09 18.69 -7.03
C THR A 3 -2.91 17.84 -6.58
N PRO A 4 -2.74 16.59 -7.08
CA PRO A 4 -1.66 15.73 -6.63
C PRO A 4 -0.33 16.02 -7.32
N ARG A 5 0.80 15.70 -6.66
CA ARG A 5 2.16 15.98 -7.20
C ARG A 5 2.47 15.25 -8.51
N ASN A 6 1.75 14.18 -8.81
CA ASN A 6 1.87 13.42 -10.07
C ASN A 6 0.83 13.82 -11.13
N SER A 7 0.12 14.93 -10.96
CA SER A 7 -0.68 15.57 -12.02
C SER A 7 0.13 16.62 -12.78
N SER A 8 -0.51 17.29 -13.74
CA SER A 8 -0.01 18.50 -14.40
C SER A 8 -0.17 19.76 -13.53
N TYR A 9 0.24 19.71 -12.27
CA TYR A 9 -0.09 20.74 -11.28
C TYR A 9 0.51 22.13 -11.60
N GLU A 10 1.62 22.20 -12.33
CA GLU A 10 2.19 23.48 -12.77
C GLU A 10 1.24 24.20 -13.74
N LYS A 11 0.58 23.45 -14.64
CA LYS A 11 -0.45 24.00 -15.53
C LYS A 11 -1.69 24.42 -14.75
N ASP A 12 -2.08 23.64 -13.74
CA ASP A 12 -3.19 23.99 -12.85
C ASP A 12 -2.91 25.34 -12.15
N ILE A 13 -1.69 25.53 -11.62
CA ILE A 13 -1.26 26.79 -11.00
C ILE A 13 -1.32 27.96 -11.99
N GLU A 14 -0.75 27.79 -13.18
CA GLU A 14 -0.69 28.84 -14.19
C GLU A 14 -2.09 29.30 -14.64
N GLN A 15 -3.01 28.37 -14.88
CA GLN A 15 -4.35 28.69 -15.36
C GLN A 15 -5.25 29.25 -14.26
N LEU A 16 -5.21 28.66 -13.07
CA LEU A 16 -6.14 29.02 -11.99
C LEU A 16 -5.74 30.29 -11.25
N SER A 17 -4.44 30.60 -11.20
CA SER A 17 -3.97 31.88 -10.64
C SER A 17 -4.49 33.08 -11.43
N LYS A 18 -4.68 32.96 -12.75
CA LYS A 18 -5.31 34.00 -13.61
C LYS A 18 -6.76 34.31 -13.19
N ALA A 19 -7.45 33.35 -12.57
CA ALA A 19 -8.79 33.51 -12.02
C ALA A 19 -8.81 33.80 -10.51
N GLY A 20 -7.64 34.08 -9.89
CA GLY A 20 -7.53 34.31 -8.44
C GLY A 20 -7.71 33.04 -7.59
N ILE A 21 -7.74 31.85 -8.20
CA ILE A 21 -7.94 30.58 -7.50
C ILE A 21 -6.59 30.05 -7.02
N LYS A 22 -6.42 29.94 -5.71
CA LYS A 22 -5.21 29.33 -5.10
C LYS A 22 -5.18 27.82 -5.35
N VAL A 23 -4.01 27.31 -5.70
CA VAL A 23 -3.74 25.88 -5.91
C VAL A 23 -2.84 25.38 -4.79
N ILE A 24 -3.19 24.24 -4.21
CA ILE A 24 -2.41 23.56 -3.19
C ILE A 24 -2.07 22.17 -3.72
N VAL A 25 -0.78 21.84 -3.72
CA VAL A 25 -0.29 20.52 -4.14
C VAL A 25 -0.22 19.61 -2.93
N VAL A 26 -0.95 18.50 -2.95
CA VAL A 26 -0.98 17.48 -1.88
C VAL A 26 -0.92 16.11 -2.50
N THR A 27 0.00 15.27 -2.05
CA THR A 27 0.19 13.92 -2.57
C THR A 27 -0.04 12.86 -1.50
N GLY A 28 -0.96 11.94 -1.78
CA GLY A 28 -1.07 10.64 -1.11
C GLY A 28 -0.28 9.53 -1.82
N TRP A 29 0.35 9.85 -2.95
CA TRP A 29 1.11 8.89 -3.75
C TRP A 29 2.48 8.61 -3.13
N ASP A 30 3.14 9.65 -2.64
CA ASP A 30 4.38 9.57 -1.88
C ASP A 30 4.07 9.93 -0.43
N ASN A 31 4.48 9.05 0.48
CA ASN A 31 4.25 9.25 1.92
C ASN A 31 5.48 9.83 2.61
N ALA A 32 6.54 10.16 1.87
CA ALA A 32 7.56 11.08 2.35
C ALA A 32 6.88 12.40 2.74
N HIS A 33 7.17 12.87 3.94
CA HIS A 33 6.60 14.11 4.50
C HIS A 33 5.08 14.09 4.75
N MET A 34 4.49 12.92 4.96
CA MET A 34 3.05 12.82 5.23
C MET A 34 2.58 13.66 6.44
N PRO A 35 3.29 13.69 7.59
CA PRO A 35 2.92 14.56 8.71
C PRO A 35 2.85 16.05 8.34
N GLU A 36 3.82 16.55 7.58
CA GLU A 36 3.89 17.95 7.14
C GLU A 36 2.73 18.29 6.19
N GLN A 37 2.35 17.34 5.32
CA GLN A 37 1.18 17.50 4.45
C GLN A 37 -0.13 17.56 5.26
N ILE A 38 -0.30 16.67 6.24
CA ILE A 38 -1.47 16.66 7.13
C ILE A 38 -1.53 17.97 7.93
N GLU A 39 -0.41 18.46 8.45
CA GLU A 39 -0.35 19.71 9.20
C GLU A 39 -0.77 20.91 8.34
N ARG A 40 -0.25 21.01 7.11
CA ARG A 40 -0.62 22.08 6.17
C ARG A 40 -2.11 22.05 5.85
N LEU A 41 -2.68 20.86 5.60
CA LEU A 41 -4.11 20.69 5.37
C LEU A 41 -4.93 21.10 6.60
N GLY A 42 -4.48 20.75 7.81
CA GLY A 42 -5.09 21.18 9.06
C GLY A 42 -5.22 22.70 9.15
N LYS A 43 -4.16 23.44 8.84
CA LYS A 43 -4.15 24.91 8.83
C LYS A 43 -5.06 25.50 7.74
N ILE A 44 -5.04 24.92 6.54
CA ILE A 44 -5.86 25.39 5.40
C ILE A 44 -7.36 25.25 5.68
N PHE A 45 -7.76 24.16 6.34
CA PHE A 45 -9.15 23.85 6.63
C PHE A 45 -9.61 24.26 8.03
N GLY A 46 -8.75 24.91 8.84
CA GLY A 46 -9.06 25.30 10.21
C GLY A 46 -9.37 24.10 11.14
N ASN A 47 -8.73 22.95 10.87
CA ASN A 47 -8.88 21.71 11.64
C ASN A 47 -7.53 21.19 12.14
N GLU A 48 -6.76 22.04 12.82
CA GLU A 48 -5.45 21.73 13.35
C GLU A 48 -5.52 20.64 14.42
N LYS A 49 -6.60 20.60 15.21
CA LYS A 49 -6.83 19.54 16.21
C LYS A 49 -6.96 18.16 15.55
N GLY A 50 -7.74 18.07 14.47
CA GLY A 50 -7.88 16.83 13.70
C GLY A 50 -6.57 16.42 13.03
N ALA A 51 -5.85 17.39 12.44
CA ALA A 51 -4.53 17.15 11.85
C ALA A 51 -3.52 16.61 12.88
N LYS A 52 -3.43 17.24 14.07
CA LYS A 52 -2.57 16.78 15.16
C LYS A 52 -2.88 15.34 15.57
N LYS A 53 -4.16 15.02 15.77
CA LYS A 53 -4.61 13.66 16.12
C LYS A 53 -4.19 12.63 15.06
N LEU A 54 -4.35 12.97 13.78
CA LEU A 54 -3.98 12.08 12.68
C LEU A 54 -2.45 11.90 12.57
N ILE A 55 -1.67 12.96 12.80
CA ILE A 55 -0.20 12.90 12.82
C ILE A 55 0.29 12.01 13.96
N GLU A 56 -0.27 12.17 15.17
CA GLU A 56 0.07 11.33 16.33
C GLU A 56 -0.23 9.86 16.06
N PHE A 57 -1.41 9.55 15.51
CA PHE A 57 -1.78 8.21 15.07
C PHE A 57 -0.80 7.64 14.04
N TYR A 58 -0.47 8.42 13.02
CA TYR A 58 0.43 7.99 11.95
C TYR A 58 1.83 7.67 12.50
N ASN A 59 2.41 8.62 13.24
CA ASN A 59 3.77 8.49 13.78
C ASN A 59 3.87 7.38 14.81
N LYS A 60 2.90 7.25 15.71
CA LYS A 60 2.87 6.17 16.73
C LYS A 60 2.98 4.80 16.07
N ASN A 61 2.09 4.52 15.12
CA ASN A 61 2.00 3.22 14.46
C ASN A 61 3.21 2.96 13.54
N LEU A 62 3.64 3.96 12.78
CA LEU A 62 4.81 3.83 11.90
C LEU A 62 6.10 3.56 12.69
N ASN A 63 6.31 4.29 13.78
CA ASN A 63 7.52 4.16 14.60
C ASN A 63 7.57 2.82 15.32
N GLU A 64 6.41 2.28 15.75
CA GLU A 64 6.36 0.95 16.36
C GLU A 64 6.79 -0.15 15.39
N VAL A 65 6.31 -0.10 14.13
CA VAL A 65 6.78 -1.03 13.09
C VAL A 65 8.27 -0.86 12.83
N LYS A 66 8.73 0.38 12.59
CA LYS A 66 10.16 0.66 12.31
C LYS A 66 11.07 0.16 13.43
N LYS A 67 10.69 0.38 14.70
CA LYS A 67 11.44 -0.07 15.87
C LYS A 67 11.59 -1.59 15.93
N ARG A 68 10.55 -2.34 15.53
CA ARG A 68 10.58 -3.81 15.49
C ARG A 68 11.37 -4.31 14.28
N VAL A 69 11.11 -3.76 13.10
CA VAL A 69 11.82 -4.08 11.85
C VAL A 69 13.32 -3.83 11.98
N ALA A 70 13.76 -2.79 12.69
CA ALA A 70 15.18 -2.49 12.90
C ALA A 70 15.94 -3.61 13.63
N LYS A 71 15.25 -4.53 14.31
CA LYS A 71 15.85 -5.68 15.01
C LYS A 71 15.90 -6.94 14.14
N ILE A 72 15.26 -6.94 12.98
CA ILE A 72 15.24 -8.07 12.05
C ILE A 72 16.59 -8.16 11.34
N LYS A 73 17.29 -9.27 11.54
CA LYS A 73 18.56 -9.56 10.87
C LYS A 73 18.35 -10.20 9.51
N ASN A 74 17.50 -11.22 9.46
CA ASN A 74 17.21 -12.00 8.25
C ASN A 74 15.96 -11.44 7.61
N LYS A 75 16.13 -10.49 6.69
CA LYS A 75 15.01 -9.92 5.96
C LYS A 75 14.43 -10.93 4.97
N LYS A 76 13.12 -10.86 4.81
CA LYS A 76 12.31 -11.76 3.97
C LYS A 76 11.98 -11.14 2.62
N THR A 77 11.89 -11.98 1.60
CA THR A 77 11.63 -11.59 0.21
C THR A 77 10.14 -11.43 -0.07
N ILE A 78 9.79 -10.48 -0.94
CA ILE A 78 8.41 -10.17 -1.31
C ILE A 78 8.30 -10.08 -2.82
N TYR A 79 7.27 -10.74 -3.35
CA TYR A 79 6.72 -10.41 -4.65
C TYR A 79 5.38 -9.66 -4.48
N TRP A 80 5.25 -8.50 -5.12
CA TRP A 80 4.02 -7.71 -5.13
C TRP A 80 3.51 -7.52 -6.55
N GLU A 81 2.21 -7.72 -6.76
CA GLU A 81 1.54 -7.58 -8.05
C GLU A 81 0.32 -6.66 -7.94
N TYR A 82 0.05 -5.82 -8.95
CA TYR A 82 -1.10 -4.92 -8.98
C TYR A 82 -1.86 -4.95 -10.30
N GLY A 83 -3.18 -5.07 -10.20
CA GLY A 83 -4.08 -5.01 -11.37
C GLY A 83 -3.92 -6.25 -12.25
N GLU A 84 -3.21 -6.11 -13.37
CA GLU A 84 -2.99 -7.21 -14.32
C GLU A 84 -1.94 -8.22 -13.82
N PRO A 85 -1.95 -9.47 -14.34
CA PRO A 85 -0.90 -10.44 -14.07
C PRO A 85 0.49 -9.88 -14.37
N TYR A 86 1.45 -10.21 -13.51
CA TYR A 86 2.86 -9.86 -13.66
C TYR A 86 3.16 -8.35 -13.70
N THR A 87 2.22 -7.49 -13.31
CA THR A 87 2.46 -6.06 -13.16
C THR A 87 2.90 -5.73 -11.73
N THR A 88 4.12 -5.21 -11.55
CA THR A 88 4.74 -5.02 -10.22
C THR A 88 5.12 -3.56 -9.91
N ALA A 89 5.67 -3.32 -8.72
CA ALA A 89 6.20 -2.04 -8.28
C ALA A 89 7.73 -2.02 -8.45
N ILE A 90 8.20 -1.09 -9.27
CA ILE A 90 9.62 -0.85 -9.55
C ILE A 90 10.00 0.53 -9.01
N PRO A 91 11.17 0.70 -8.37
CA PRO A 91 11.63 1.99 -7.88
C PRO A 91 11.75 3.04 -9.00
N GLY A 92 11.42 4.28 -8.71
CA GLY A 92 11.42 5.40 -9.67
C GLY A 92 10.20 5.42 -10.60
N THR A 93 9.17 4.61 -10.35
CA THR A 93 7.94 4.57 -11.15
C THR A 93 6.75 5.12 -10.37
N SER A 94 5.57 5.23 -10.99
CA SER A 94 4.33 5.60 -10.32
C SER A 94 3.88 4.62 -9.21
N ASN A 95 4.66 3.59 -8.89
CA ASN A 95 4.37 2.62 -7.83
C ASN A 95 5.32 2.72 -6.61
N ASP A 96 6.16 3.76 -6.53
CA ASP A 96 7.14 3.95 -5.44
C ASP A 96 6.55 3.92 -4.04
N GLY A 97 5.30 4.36 -3.88
CA GLY A 97 4.60 4.26 -2.60
C GLY A 97 4.51 2.82 -2.08
N TRP A 98 4.31 1.83 -2.96
CA TRP A 98 4.26 0.41 -2.58
C TRP A 98 5.66 -0.20 -2.41
N VAL A 99 6.65 0.26 -3.18
CA VAL A 99 8.07 -0.10 -2.94
C VAL A 99 8.47 0.33 -1.53
N ASN A 100 8.20 1.58 -1.16
CA ASN A 100 8.51 2.12 0.16
C ASN A 100 7.72 1.41 1.26
N MET A 101 6.46 1.04 1.01
CA MET A 101 5.65 0.23 1.95
C MET A 101 6.36 -1.09 2.27
N MET A 102 6.82 -1.83 1.26
CA MET A 102 7.54 -3.10 1.45
C MET A 102 8.87 -2.90 2.18
N ARG A 103 9.64 -1.87 1.83
CA ARG A 103 10.92 -1.55 2.49
C ARG A 103 10.73 -1.20 3.97
N VAL A 104 9.75 -0.37 4.30
CA VAL A 104 9.44 0.03 5.69
C VAL A 104 8.94 -1.15 6.52
N ALA A 105 8.19 -2.07 5.89
CA ALA A 105 7.78 -3.32 6.53
C ALA A 105 8.94 -4.31 6.76
N GLY A 106 10.15 -3.98 6.32
CA GLY A 106 11.34 -4.82 6.47
C GLY A 106 11.49 -5.89 5.42
N GLY A 107 10.76 -5.81 4.32
CA GLY A 107 10.86 -6.74 3.20
C GLY A 107 11.96 -6.37 2.21
N ILE A 108 12.37 -7.38 1.45
CA ILE A 108 13.19 -7.24 0.24
C ILE A 108 12.26 -7.46 -0.94
N ASN A 109 11.93 -6.41 -1.71
CA ASN A 109 11.20 -6.57 -2.96
C ASN A 109 12.13 -7.22 -3.99
N ILE A 110 11.70 -8.32 -4.63
CA ILE A 110 12.54 -9.01 -5.64
C ILE A 110 12.78 -8.16 -6.91
N PHE A 111 12.00 -7.10 -7.11
CA PHE A 111 12.16 -6.13 -8.19
C PHE A 111 12.58 -4.75 -7.68
N ASP A 112 13.37 -4.70 -6.59
CA ASP A 112 13.87 -3.45 -5.99
C ASP A 112 15.06 -2.81 -6.73
N ASP A 113 15.02 -2.82 -8.07
CA ASP A 113 16.07 -2.27 -8.94
C ASP A 113 15.48 -1.19 -9.88
N PRO A 114 15.90 0.09 -9.75
CA PRO A 114 15.40 1.19 -10.58
C PRO A 114 15.81 1.09 -12.06
N THR A 115 16.74 0.21 -12.42
CA THR A 115 17.16 0.02 -13.81
C THR A 115 16.17 -0.81 -14.63
N ILE A 116 15.31 -1.59 -13.97
CA ILE A 116 14.27 -2.39 -14.61
C ILE A 116 13.31 -1.47 -15.38
N LYS A 117 13.11 -1.76 -16.66
CA LYS A 117 12.22 -0.99 -17.55
C LYS A 117 10.84 -1.63 -17.63
N GLY A 118 9.82 -0.77 -17.73
CA GLY A 118 8.43 -1.20 -17.79
C GLY A 118 7.86 -1.55 -16.41
N LYS A 119 6.69 -2.18 -16.38
CA LYS A 119 6.02 -2.64 -15.15
C LYS A 119 5.60 -4.10 -15.20
N THR A 120 5.54 -4.68 -16.40
CA THR A 120 5.26 -6.09 -16.64
C THR A 120 6.57 -6.84 -16.60
N ILE A 121 6.69 -7.83 -15.73
CA ILE A 121 7.91 -8.61 -15.55
C ILE A 121 7.77 -10.00 -16.16
N ASP A 122 8.92 -10.57 -16.52
CA ASP A 122 9.02 -11.94 -16.99
C ASP A 122 8.67 -12.92 -15.84
N PRO A 123 7.64 -13.78 -16.00
CA PRO A 123 7.24 -14.75 -14.98
C PRO A 123 8.39 -15.63 -14.49
N GLU A 124 9.36 -15.97 -15.34
CA GLU A 124 10.49 -16.82 -14.95
C GLU A 124 11.33 -16.20 -13.84
N LYS A 125 11.47 -14.86 -13.84
CA LYS A 125 12.22 -14.15 -12.78
C LYS A 125 11.60 -14.31 -11.40
N ILE A 126 10.30 -14.55 -11.30
CA ILE A 126 9.62 -14.83 -10.02
C ILE A 126 10.01 -16.23 -9.52
N LEU A 127 10.11 -17.19 -10.44
CA LEU A 127 10.35 -18.61 -10.12
C LEU A 127 11.79 -18.88 -9.65
N LEU A 128 12.73 -17.99 -9.97
CA LEU A 128 14.13 -18.09 -9.56
C LEU A 128 14.37 -17.63 -8.11
N GLU A 129 13.38 -17.03 -7.46
CA GLU A 129 13.51 -16.42 -6.14
C GLU A 129 12.83 -17.27 -5.04
N ASP A 130 13.46 -17.36 -3.87
CA ASP A 130 12.86 -18.01 -2.70
C ASP A 130 11.90 -17.04 -1.98
N LEU A 131 10.65 -16.97 -2.46
CA LEU A 131 9.67 -16.01 -1.96
C LEU A 131 9.13 -16.36 -0.58
N ASP A 132 9.30 -15.44 0.39
CA ASP A 132 8.66 -15.56 1.70
C ASP A 132 7.21 -15.07 1.72
N LEU A 133 6.88 -14.08 0.89
CA LEU A 133 5.55 -13.46 0.82
C LEU A 133 5.18 -13.11 -0.62
N ILE A 134 3.94 -13.45 -1.01
CA ILE A 134 3.33 -12.95 -2.25
C ILE A 134 2.12 -12.09 -1.91
N MET A 135 2.04 -10.91 -2.50
CA MET A 135 0.93 -9.97 -2.33
C MET A 135 0.35 -9.57 -3.69
N LYS A 136 -0.97 -9.69 -3.84
CA LYS A 136 -1.72 -9.12 -4.96
C LYS A 136 -2.57 -7.96 -4.45
N THR A 137 -2.41 -6.78 -5.03
CA THR A 137 -3.32 -5.67 -4.78
C THR A 137 -4.29 -5.54 -5.95
N THR A 138 -5.59 -5.51 -5.66
CA THR A 138 -6.65 -5.33 -6.65
C THR A 138 -7.58 -4.19 -6.24
N SER A 139 -8.12 -3.47 -7.21
CA SER A 139 -9.20 -2.51 -6.98
C SER A 139 -10.59 -3.15 -7.05
N GLY A 140 -10.69 -4.43 -7.43
CA GLY A 140 -11.97 -5.05 -7.79
C GLY A 140 -12.67 -4.30 -8.92
N VAL A 141 -14.00 -4.44 -9.01
CA VAL A 141 -14.87 -3.68 -9.93
C VAL A 141 -15.09 -2.22 -9.48
N ALA A 142 -14.23 -1.68 -8.58
CA ALA A 142 -14.39 -0.30 -8.14
C ALA A 142 -14.45 0.64 -9.35
N TYR A 143 -15.52 1.43 -9.42
CA TYR A 143 -15.69 2.40 -10.48
C TYR A 143 -14.52 3.38 -10.44
N LYS A 144 -13.74 3.42 -11.54
CA LYS A 144 -12.66 4.39 -11.68
C LYS A 144 -13.24 5.81 -11.49
N ASN A 145 -12.57 6.63 -10.69
CA ASN A 145 -12.85 8.06 -10.50
C ASN A 145 -14.18 8.42 -9.82
N THR A 146 -14.87 7.51 -9.12
CA THR A 146 -16.13 7.86 -8.40
C THR A 146 -15.92 8.16 -6.92
N GLY A 147 -14.75 7.85 -6.37
CA GLY A 147 -14.50 7.94 -4.92
C GLY A 147 -15.24 6.89 -4.09
N VAL A 148 -16.04 6.02 -4.72
CA VAL A 148 -16.75 4.93 -4.06
C VAL A 148 -15.89 3.68 -4.09
N TYR A 149 -15.58 3.16 -2.91
CA TYR A 149 -14.86 1.91 -2.77
C TYR A 149 -15.82 0.75 -2.53
N THR A 150 -15.81 -0.23 -3.45
CA THR A 150 -16.45 -1.53 -3.26
C THR A 150 -15.34 -2.56 -3.11
N ALA A 151 -15.28 -3.22 -1.95
CA ALA A 151 -14.33 -4.31 -1.76
C ALA A 151 -14.67 -5.48 -2.71
N PRO A 152 -13.66 -6.16 -3.29
CA PRO A 152 -13.90 -7.40 -4.01
C PRO A 152 -14.63 -8.39 -3.12
N SER A 153 -15.59 -9.11 -3.69
CA SER A 153 -16.25 -10.22 -3.04
C SER A 153 -15.27 -11.33 -2.70
N GLN A 154 -15.66 -12.20 -1.76
CA GLN A 154 -14.88 -13.38 -1.41
C GLN A 154 -14.69 -14.32 -2.61
N GLU A 155 -15.67 -14.39 -3.51
CA GLU A 155 -15.61 -15.20 -4.73
C GLU A 155 -14.60 -14.63 -5.73
N GLU A 156 -14.61 -13.31 -5.97
CA GLU A 156 -13.59 -12.66 -6.81
C GLU A 156 -12.18 -12.86 -6.26
N CYS A 157 -11.99 -12.68 -4.96
CA CYS A 157 -10.70 -12.96 -4.31
C CYS A 157 -10.29 -14.44 -4.45
N LYS A 158 -11.23 -15.38 -4.32
CA LYS A 158 -10.97 -16.80 -4.54
C LYS A 158 -10.55 -17.09 -5.98
N ASN A 159 -11.20 -16.47 -6.96
CA ASN A 159 -10.87 -16.65 -8.37
C ASN A 159 -9.49 -16.08 -8.71
N ILE A 160 -9.16 -14.88 -8.21
CA ILE A 160 -7.82 -14.29 -8.35
C ILE A 160 -6.76 -15.19 -7.69
N MET A 161 -7.03 -15.68 -6.47
CA MET A 161 -6.10 -16.57 -5.77
C MET A 161 -5.86 -17.86 -6.55
N ASN A 162 -6.94 -18.47 -7.07
CA ASN A 162 -6.88 -19.68 -7.87
C ASN A 162 -6.09 -19.47 -9.17
N GLU A 163 -6.26 -18.33 -9.83
CA GLU A 163 -5.47 -17.98 -11.01
C GLU A 163 -3.98 -17.92 -10.65
N MET A 164 -3.62 -17.17 -9.60
CA MET A 164 -2.23 -17.01 -9.17
C MET A 164 -1.55 -18.36 -8.85
N ILE A 165 -2.15 -19.20 -8.00
CA ILE A 165 -1.52 -20.45 -7.57
C ILE A 165 -1.49 -21.55 -8.65
N ASN A 166 -2.27 -21.40 -9.73
CA ASN A 166 -2.28 -22.34 -10.86
C ASN A 166 -1.39 -21.87 -12.02
N ARG A 167 -0.72 -20.71 -11.92
CA ARG A 167 0.34 -20.33 -12.86
C ARG A 167 1.45 -21.39 -12.84
N SER A 168 2.07 -21.61 -14.00
CA SER A 168 3.14 -22.60 -14.14
C SER A 168 4.26 -22.34 -13.13
N GLY A 169 4.69 -23.38 -12.40
CA GLY A 169 5.74 -23.29 -11.36
C GLY A 169 5.31 -22.69 -10.02
N TRP A 170 4.15 -22.02 -9.92
CA TRP A 170 3.78 -21.29 -8.69
C TRP A 170 3.48 -22.20 -7.50
N LYS A 171 2.95 -23.40 -7.74
CA LYS A 171 2.70 -24.40 -6.68
C LYS A 171 3.97 -24.77 -5.91
N ASP A 172 5.14 -24.58 -6.53
CA ASP A 172 6.42 -24.92 -5.93
C ASP A 172 7.07 -23.81 -5.12
N LEU A 173 6.59 -22.57 -5.25
CA LEU A 173 7.08 -21.42 -4.52
C LEU A 173 6.88 -21.60 -3.00
N LYS A 174 7.89 -21.24 -2.22
CA LYS A 174 7.86 -21.30 -0.75
C LYS A 174 6.66 -20.55 -0.16
N ALA A 175 6.37 -19.34 -0.63
CA ALA A 175 5.21 -18.57 -0.18
C ALA A 175 3.87 -19.31 -0.42
N VAL A 176 3.73 -20.01 -1.56
CA VAL A 176 2.51 -20.78 -1.86
C VAL A 176 2.41 -22.01 -0.97
N LYS A 177 3.49 -22.80 -0.85
CA LYS A 177 3.56 -23.97 0.06
C LYS A 177 3.25 -23.61 1.51
N ASN A 178 3.74 -22.45 1.96
CA ASN A 178 3.53 -21.94 3.32
C ASN A 178 2.22 -21.16 3.49
N LYS A 179 1.39 -21.05 2.45
CA LYS A 179 0.15 -20.26 2.44
C LYS A 179 0.35 -18.79 2.84
N ASN A 180 1.52 -18.23 2.55
CA ASN A 180 1.86 -16.83 2.77
C ASN A 180 1.61 -16.02 1.50
N VAL A 181 0.38 -16.10 1.00
CA VAL A 181 -0.10 -15.42 -0.20
C VAL A 181 -1.36 -14.64 0.16
N TYR A 182 -1.37 -13.34 -0.12
CA TYR A 182 -2.46 -12.45 0.25
C TYR A 182 -2.95 -11.63 -0.93
N ILE A 183 -4.26 -11.46 -1.01
CA ILE A 183 -4.91 -10.44 -1.82
C ILE A 183 -5.29 -9.29 -0.90
N THR A 184 -4.97 -8.09 -1.32
CA THR A 184 -5.24 -6.83 -0.63
C THR A 184 -5.96 -5.90 -1.56
N THR A 185 -6.56 -4.85 -1.00
CA THR A 185 -7.22 -3.83 -1.79
C THR A 185 -6.43 -2.55 -1.78
N GLY A 186 -6.53 -1.77 -2.87
CA GLY A 186 -5.87 -0.47 -2.95
C GLY A 186 -6.30 0.51 -1.85
N PHE A 187 -7.43 0.24 -1.17
CA PHE A 187 -7.94 1.07 -0.09
C PHE A 187 -7.09 0.99 1.18
N CYS A 188 -6.69 -0.21 1.61
CA CYS A 188 -5.86 -0.40 2.81
C CYS A 188 -4.36 -0.28 2.53
N ALA A 189 -3.94 -0.14 1.28
CA ALA A 189 -2.52 -0.06 0.89
C ALA A 189 -2.20 1.15 -0.02
N GLY A 190 -3.17 2.03 -0.28
CA GLY A 190 -3.01 3.24 -1.08
C GLY A 190 -3.16 4.50 -0.24
N GLY A 191 -2.66 5.65 -0.71
CA GLY A 191 -2.81 6.91 0.01
C GLY A 191 -2.22 6.88 1.44
N LEU A 192 -2.97 7.46 2.38
CA LEU A 192 -2.72 7.34 3.82
C LEU A 192 -2.83 5.89 4.34
N GLY A 193 -3.61 5.05 3.66
CA GLY A 193 -3.76 3.63 3.95
C GLY A 193 -2.44 2.85 3.87
N LYS A 194 -1.41 3.34 3.18
CA LYS A 194 -0.09 2.66 3.14
C LYS A 194 0.50 2.38 4.52
N LEU A 195 0.18 3.16 5.55
CA LEU A 195 0.55 2.80 6.93
C LEU A 195 -0.05 1.46 7.35
N ILE A 196 -1.33 1.24 7.04
CA ILE A 196 -2.04 -0.01 7.30
C ILE A 196 -1.40 -1.14 6.48
N GLY A 197 -1.10 -0.88 5.20
CA GLY A 197 -0.35 -1.79 4.33
C GLY A 197 1.01 -2.20 4.93
N VAL A 198 1.80 -1.24 5.44
CA VAL A 198 3.06 -1.50 6.16
C VAL A 198 2.85 -2.46 7.33
N MET A 199 1.80 -2.25 8.13
CA MET A 199 1.54 -3.07 9.32
C MET A 199 1.13 -4.50 8.98
N TYR A 200 0.27 -4.68 7.96
CA TYR A 200 -0.06 -6.03 7.45
C TYR A 200 1.16 -6.73 6.88
N THR A 201 1.89 -6.08 5.98
CA THR A 201 3.08 -6.64 5.34
C THR A 201 4.12 -7.03 6.38
N ALA A 202 4.40 -6.16 7.37
CA ALA A 202 5.34 -6.46 8.44
C ALA A 202 4.89 -7.68 9.26
N LYS A 203 3.60 -7.79 9.59
CA LYS A 203 3.05 -8.92 10.35
C LYS A 203 3.07 -10.24 9.57
N TRP A 204 2.85 -10.21 8.26
CA TRP A 204 2.91 -11.42 7.42
C TRP A 204 4.32 -11.92 7.18
N LEU A 205 5.31 -11.01 7.16
CA LEU A 205 6.72 -11.39 7.12
C LEU A 205 7.18 -11.90 8.48
N TYR A 206 6.86 -11.19 9.55
CA TYR A 206 7.46 -11.39 10.88
C TYR A 206 6.38 -11.57 11.96
N PRO A 207 5.60 -12.68 11.92
CA PRO A 207 4.44 -12.84 12.79
C PRO A 207 4.78 -12.82 14.29
N GLU A 208 5.94 -13.38 14.66
CA GLU A 208 6.39 -13.43 16.06
C GLU A 208 6.87 -12.07 16.55
N GLU A 209 7.69 -11.37 15.76
CA GLU A 209 8.21 -10.05 16.10
C GLU A 209 7.11 -8.98 16.08
N MET A 210 6.05 -9.20 15.30
CA MET A 210 4.89 -8.32 15.17
C MET A 210 3.65 -8.88 15.89
N LYS A 211 3.81 -9.78 16.87
CA LYS A 211 2.68 -10.41 17.58
C LYS A 211 1.73 -9.39 18.23
N ASP A 212 2.28 -8.31 18.78
CA ASP A 212 1.52 -7.25 19.47
C ASP A 212 0.90 -6.22 18.52
N ILE A 213 1.25 -6.26 17.23
CA ILE A 213 0.66 -5.39 16.21
C ILE A 213 -0.63 -6.04 15.71
N ASN A 214 -1.74 -5.30 15.77
CA ASN A 214 -3.01 -5.70 15.20
C ASN A 214 -3.40 -4.70 14.09
N PRO A 215 -3.10 -5.02 12.81
CA PRO A 215 -3.39 -4.12 11.70
C PRO A 215 -4.89 -3.84 11.52
N ASP A 216 -5.76 -4.80 11.83
CA ASP A 216 -7.22 -4.63 11.73
C ASP A 216 -7.71 -3.55 12.70
N LYS A 217 -7.24 -3.56 13.95
CA LYS A 217 -7.58 -2.53 14.94
C LYS A 217 -7.10 -1.14 14.53
N VAL A 218 -5.91 -1.06 13.93
CA VAL A 218 -5.36 0.22 13.46
C VAL A 218 -6.13 0.71 12.24
N PHE A 219 -6.57 -0.19 11.36
CA PHE A 219 -7.47 0.14 10.26
C PHE A 219 -8.83 0.64 10.77
N GLU A 220 -9.42 -0.01 11.77
CA GLU A 220 -10.67 0.43 12.41
C GLU A 220 -10.54 1.83 13.04
N GLU A 221 -9.45 2.10 13.75
CA GLU A 221 -9.16 3.42 14.32
C GLU A 221 -9.03 4.49 13.22
N TRP A 222 -8.31 4.18 12.13
CA TRP A 222 -8.17 5.09 10.99
C TRP A 222 -9.51 5.39 10.29
N MET A 223 -10.39 4.39 10.18
CA MET A 223 -11.72 4.57 9.60
C MET A 223 -12.63 5.37 10.52
N ALA A 224 -12.56 5.14 11.83
CA ALA A 224 -13.30 5.92 12.82
C ALA A 224 -12.89 7.41 12.82
N MET A 225 -11.61 7.73 12.58
CA MET A 225 -11.17 9.12 12.41
C MET A 225 -11.81 9.84 11.22
N GLN A 226 -12.26 9.09 10.21
CA GLN A 226 -12.94 9.59 9.02
C GLN A 226 -14.48 9.57 9.16
N GLY A 227 -15.01 9.13 10.31
CA GLY A 227 -16.45 9.04 10.55
C GLY A 227 -17.15 7.91 9.79
N VAL A 228 -16.39 6.90 9.33
CA VAL A 228 -16.93 5.78 8.53
C VAL A 228 -16.63 4.44 9.18
N LYS A 229 -17.47 3.44 8.91
CA LYS A 229 -17.24 2.06 9.37
C LYS A 229 -16.17 1.40 8.51
N ALA A 230 -15.33 0.57 9.13
CA ALA A 230 -14.34 -0.20 8.40
C ALA A 230 -15.02 -1.22 7.46
N PRO A 231 -14.69 -1.23 6.16
CA PRO A 231 -15.22 -2.21 5.23
C PRO A 231 -14.65 -3.60 5.55
N LYS A 232 -15.51 -4.61 5.50
CA LYS A 232 -15.10 -6.02 5.56
C LYS A 232 -14.44 -6.42 4.23
N GLY A 233 -13.51 -7.37 4.27
CA GLY A 233 -12.95 -7.98 3.06
C GLY A 233 -11.80 -7.23 2.38
N HIS A 234 -11.03 -6.42 3.11
CA HIS A 234 -9.88 -5.68 2.56
C HIS A 234 -8.57 -6.50 2.50
N VAL A 235 -8.59 -7.71 3.10
CA VAL A 235 -7.51 -8.71 3.03
C VAL A 235 -8.14 -10.09 2.81
N TYR A 236 -7.54 -10.89 1.94
CA TYR A 236 -7.87 -12.29 1.71
C TYR A 236 -6.58 -13.13 1.69
N LYS A 237 -6.56 -14.25 2.40
CA LYS A 237 -5.39 -15.12 2.53
C LYS A 237 -5.64 -16.47 1.84
N LEU A 238 -4.60 -17.02 1.20
CA LEU A 238 -4.61 -18.40 0.71
C LEU A 238 -4.89 -19.38 1.85
N LYS A 239 -5.84 -20.29 1.63
CA LYS A 239 -6.29 -21.27 2.63
C LYS A 239 -5.58 -22.60 2.55
#